data_AF-A0A8J3QE04-F1
#
_entry.id   AF-A0A8J3QE04-F1
#
_cell.length_a   1.000
_cell.length_b   1.000
_cell.length_c   1.000
_cell.angle_alpha   90.00
_cell.angle_beta   90.00
_cell.angle_gamma   90.00
#
_symmetry.space_group_name_H-M   'P 1'
#
loop_
_entity.id
_entity.type
_entity.pdbx_description
1 polymer ?
#
loop_
_entity_poly.entity_id
_entity_poly.type
_entity_poly.pdbx_seq_one_letter_code
_entity_poly.pdbx_strand_id
1 'polypeptide(L)'
;MRQAHTSVTQAAQLGRPGNPGSPGAMRRQTAAPTTRTPGQGQLPPGHRYDAEGFVRGPDGRYARDPNHVPGTRDRSTEYPSGYRQGTHDQMAARYTDEGQRAGGVPVDAQGRRIPPEQLTWRDEQGRRIPYDQLTYDHRPPVVEHWNSGGRNASRADRIDWYNDPDHLRPMRGSENSAAGGRLRQRYSQDVGPNYSE
;
A
#
# COMPACT_ATOMS: atom_id res chain seq x y z
N MET A 1 -55.09 32.82 -26.40
CA MET A 1 -55.87 31.88 -27.23
C MET A 1 -55.34 30.48 -26.92
N ARG A 2 -56.06 29.69 -26.10
CA ARG A 2 -56.94 28.54 -26.49
C ARG A 2 -56.16 27.47 -27.28
N GLN A 3 -56.13 26.16 -27.03
CA GLN A 3 -56.67 25.15 -26.08
C GLN A 3 -55.75 23.90 -26.32
N ALA A 4 -55.21 23.21 -25.31
CA ALA A 4 -55.73 22.00 -24.66
C ALA A 4 -56.37 20.93 -25.58
N HIS A 5 -55.74 19.75 -25.68
CA HIS A 5 -56.43 18.46 -25.77
C HIS A 5 -55.68 17.39 -24.96
N THR A 6 -56.43 16.81 -24.03
CA THR A 6 -56.13 15.70 -23.12
C THR A 6 -57.08 14.55 -23.46
N SER A 7 -56.60 13.30 -23.35
CA SER A 7 -57.32 12.05 -22.98
C SER A 7 -56.24 10.95 -22.98
N VAL A 8 -55.79 10.28 -21.90
CA VAL A 8 -56.40 9.57 -20.76
C VAL A 8 -57.19 8.31 -21.16
N THR A 9 -56.72 7.13 -20.72
CA THR A 9 -57.42 6.03 -19.99
C THR A 9 -56.43 4.85 -19.83
N GLN A 10 -55.84 4.63 -18.63
CA GLN A 10 -56.19 3.63 -17.58
C GLN A 10 -56.02 2.16 -18.03
N ALA A 11 -55.12 1.33 -17.49
CA ALA A 11 -54.83 0.83 -16.13
C ALA A 11 -55.35 -0.61 -15.92
N ALA A 12 -54.46 -1.53 -15.52
CA ALA A 12 -54.79 -2.66 -14.64
C ALA A 12 -53.51 -3.20 -13.98
N GLN A 13 -53.50 -3.15 -12.66
CA GLN A 13 -52.58 -3.83 -11.73
C GLN A 13 -53.00 -5.30 -11.52
N LEU A 14 -52.12 -6.06 -10.87
CA LEU A 14 -52.28 -7.23 -9.97
C LEU A 14 -51.19 -8.26 -10.34
N GLY A 15 -50.35 -8.81 -9.46
CA GLY A 15 -50.17 -8.70 -8.02
C GLY A 15 -48.90 -9.46 -7.61
N ARG A 16 -48.34 -9.10 -6.46
CA ARG A 16 -47.27 -9.84 -5.75
C ARG A 16 -47.84 -11.11 -5.10
N PRO A 17 -46.97 -12.10 -4.81
CA PRO A 17 -46.58 -12.37 -3.43
C PRO A 17 -45.04 -12.32 -3.32
N GLY A 18 -44.36 -12.03 -2.21
CA GLY A 18 -44.72 -12.07 -0.80
C GLY A 18 -43.72 -12.95 -0.03
N ASN A 19 -42.62 -12.33 0.44
CA ASN A 19 -41.79 -12.69 1.62
C ASN A 19 -40.99 -14.04 1.66
N PRO A 20 -39.99 -14.25 2.56
CA PRO A 20 -39.45 -13.37 3.60
C PRO A 20 -37.90 -13.26 3.64
N GLY A 21 -37.40 -12.41 4.53
CA GLY A 21 -35.98 -12.08 4.68
C GLY A 21 -35.20 -12.86 5.76
N SER A 22 -33.92 -12.46 5.81
CA SER A 22 -32.92 -12.62 6.90
C SER A 22 -32.28 -14.00 7.10
N PRO A 23 -31.09 -14.10 7.73
CA PRO A 23 -29.93 -13.20 7.78
C PRO A 23 -28.58 -13.95 7.58
N GLY A 24 -27.48 -13.20 7.40
CA GLY A 24 -26.15 -13.65 7.84
C GLY A 24 -25.34 -14.53 6.88
N ALA A 25 -24.27 -13.95 6.33
CA ALA A 25 -22.92 -14.50 6.44
C ALA A 25 -21.97 -13.54 5.74
N MET A 26 -21.19 -12.80 6.52
CA MET A 26 -19.88 -12.37 6.07
C MET A 26 -19.12 -13.63 5.64
N ARG A 27 -19.07 -13.92 4.34
CA ARG A 27 -18.03 -14.80 3.82
C ARG A 27 -16.73 -14.04 4.00
N ARG A 28 -16.12 -14.22 5.18
CA ARG A 28 -14.67 -14.22 5.31
C ARG A 28 -14.19 -15.11 4.18
N GLN A 29 -13.57 -14.51 3.17
CA GLN A 29 -12.69 -15.26 2.29
C GLN A 29 -11.59 -15.77 3.23
N THR A 30 -11.77 -16.99 3.74
CA THR A 30 -10.67 -17.74 4.32
C THR A 30 -9.64 -17.82 3.21
N ALA A 31 -8.55 -17.07 3.35
CA ALA A 31 -7.38 -17.26 2.53
C ALA A 31 -7.09 -18.76 2.54
N ALA A 32 -7.05 -19.37 1.36
CA ALA A 32 -6.58 -20.73 1.23
C ALA A 32 -5.20 -20.81 1.91
N PRO A 33 -4.90 -21.86 2.68
CA PRO A 33 -3.57 -22.01 3.25
C PRO A 33 -2.59 -22.08 2.09
N THR A 34 -1.77 -21.03 1.94
CA THR A 34 -0.66 -21.01 1.01
C THR A 34 0.32 -22.07 1.47
N THR A 35 0.18 -23.28 0.95
CA THR A 35 1.12 -24.37 1.21
C THR A 35 2.47 -23.92 0.65
N ARG A 36 3.38 -23.53 1.53
CA ARG A 36 4.75 -23.18 1.13
C ARG A 36 5.40 -24.48 0.65
N THR A 37 5.91 -24.49 -0.58
CA THR A 37 6.73 -25.62 -1.03
C THR A 37 7.97 -25.65 -0.15
N PRO A 38 8.25 -26.74 0.60
CA PRO A 38 9.44 -26.82 1.43
C PRO A 38 10.69 -26.62 0.56
N GLY A 39 11.63 -25.79 1.02
CA GLY A 39 12.93 -25.68 0.37
C GLY A 39 13.62 -27.03 0.38
N GLN A 40 14.07 -27.54 -0.77
CA GLN A 40 14.70 -28.87 -0.88
C GLN A 40 16.13 -28.95 -0.30
N GLY A 41 16.52 -28.03 0.59
CA GLY A 41 17.83 -28.01 1.23
C GLY A 41 17.84 -28.74 2.57
N GLN A 42 19.02 -29.20 2.99
CA GLN A 42 19.21 -29.80 4.30
C GLN A 42 19.05 -28.73 5.39
N LEU A 43 18.17 -29.00 6.37
CA LEU A 43 17.98 -28.11 7.52
C LEU A 43 19.09 -28.28 8.56
N PRO A 44 19.39 -27.26 9.38
CA PRO A 44 20.31 -27.37 10.50
C PRO A 44 19.87 -28.48 11.48
N PRO A 45 20.79 -29.13 12.21
CA PRO A 45 20.46 -30.20 13.13
C PRO A 45 19.33 -29.82 14.11
N GLY A 46 18.38 -30.74 14.32
CA GLY A 46 17.22 -30.53 15.19
C GLY A 46 16.10 -29.69 14.60
N HIS A 47 16.25 -29.16 13.38
CA HIS A 47 15.19 -28.43 12.69
C HIS A 47 14.34 -29.36 11.82
N ARG A 48 13.04 -29.07 11.69
CA ARG A 48 12.10 -29.85 10.88
C ARG A 48 11.06 -28.96 10.21
N TYR A 49 10.55 -29.36 9.06
CA TYR A 49 9.33 -28.78 8.50
C TYR A 49 8.10 -29.28 9.27
N ASP A 50 7.14 -28.39 9.56
CA ASP A 50 5.81 -28.77 10.05
C ASP A 50 4.86 -29.13 8.89
N ALA A 51 3.62 -29.49 9.21
CA ALA A 51 2.59 -29.87 8.23
C ALA A 51 2.19 -28.73 7.28
N GLU A 52 2.54 -27.48 7.61
CA GLU A 52 2.23 -26.27 6.84
C GLU A 52 3.45 -25.79 6.02
N GLY A 53 4.60 -26.47 6.13
CA GLY A 53 5.84 -26.15 5.42
C GLY A 53 6.73 -25.11 6.12
N PHE A 54 6.48 -24.79 7.39
CA PHE A 54 7.33 -23.90 8.19
C PHE A 54 8.41 -24.66 8.96
N VAL A 55 9.59 -24.06 9.11
CA VAL A 55 10.68 -24.65 9.90
C VAL A 55 10.42 -24.46 11.39
N ARG A 56 10.53 -25.56 12.13
CA ARG A 56 10.58 -25.61 13.59
C ARG A 56 12.01 -25.83 14.03
N GLY A 57 12.45 -25.08 15.04
CA GLY A 57 13.71 -25.28 15.72
C GLY A 57 13.70 -26.53 16.62
N PRO A 58 14.84 -26.85 17.25
CA PRO A 58 14.98 -28.00 18.15
C PRO A 58 14.04 -27.95 19.37
N ASP A 59 13.63 -26.74 19.76
CA ASP A 59 12.69 -26.44 20.84
C ASP A 59 11.21 -26.48 20.40
N GLY A 60 10.94 -26.81 19.14
CA GLY A 60 9.61 -26.83 18.56
C GLY A 60 9.01 -25.44 18.31
N ARG A 61 9.78 -24.35 18.48
CA ARG A 61 9.35 -22.99 18.10
C ARG A 61 9.57 -22.76 16.61
N TYR A 62 8.89 -21.77 16.05
CA TYR A 62 9.17 -21.31 14.69
C TYR A 62 10.63 -20.85 14.60
N ALA A 63 11.34 -21.35 13.59
CA ALA A 63 12.68 -20.93 13.24
C ALA A 63 12.66 -20.35 11.82
N ARG A 64 13.64 -19.50 11.52
CA ARG A 64 13.85 -19.00 10.16
C ARG A 64 14.26 -20.17 9.29
N ASP A 65 13.52 -20.42 8.21
CA ASP A 65 13.86 -21.43 7.22
C ASP A 65 15.07 -20.96 6.41
N PRO A 66 16.24 -21.62 6.54
CA PRO A 66 17.44 -21.24 5.79
C PRO A 66 17.34 -21.59 4.30
N ASN A 67 16.40 -22.45 3.93
CA ASN A 67 16.11 -22.83 2.54
C ASN A 67 14.84 -22.14 2.03
N HIS A 68 14.33 -21.14 2.75
CA HIS A 68 13.22 -20.34 2.27
C HIS A 68 13.66 -19.65 0.98
N VAL A 69 13.19 -20.18 -0.15
CA VAL A 69 13.12 -19.40 -1.37
C VAL A 69 12.23 -18.22 -1.04
N PRO A 70 12.74 -16.98 -1.05
CA PRO A 70 11.93 -15.81 -0.75
C PRO A 70 10.60 -15.92 -1.48
N GLY A 71 9.49 -15.76 -0.75
CA GLY A 71 8.20 -15.50 -1.38
C GLY A 71 8.39 -14.41 -2.45
N THR A 72 7.62 -14.48 -3.54
CA THR A 72 7.77 -13.61 -4.71
C THR A 72 8.10 -12.19 -4.28
N ARG A 73 9.27 -11.71 -4.71
CA ARG A 73 9.80 -10.39 -4.36
C ARG A 73 8.80 -9.34 -4.82
N ASP A 74 8.42 -8.47 -3.89
CA ASP A 74 7.47 -7.39 -4.12
C ASP A 74 7.81 -6.17 -3.27
N ARG A 75 6.98 -5.12 -3.33
CA ARG A 75 7.17 -3.91 -2.53
C ARG A 75 7.25 -4.22 -1.04
N SER A 76 6.41 -5.11 -0.54
CA SER A 76 6.26 -5.39 0.89
C SER A 76 7.41 -6.22 1.45
N THR A 77 8.06 -7.05 0.63
CA THR A 77 9.24 -7.81 1.04
C THR A 77 10.50 -6.94 0.99
N GLU A 78 10.62 -6.08 -0.03
CA GLU A 78 11.88 -5.37 -0.31
C GLU A 78 11.99 -3.97 0.30
N TYR A 79 10.87 -3.36 0.69
CA TYR A 79 10.81 -1.98 1.17
C TYR A 79 9.99 -1.83 2.47
N PRO A 80 10.19 -0.74 3.23
CA PRO A 80 9.40 -0.45 4.43
C PRO A 80 7.89 -0.35 4.17
N SER A 81 7.10 -0.60 5.23
CA SER A 81 5.65 -0.40 5.19
C SER A 81 5.24 1.07 5.22
N GLY A 82 6.03 1.94 5.86
CA GLY A 82 5.75 3.36 6.04
C GLY A 82 7.00 4.24 5.98
N TYR A 83 6.82 5.53 6.28
CA TYR A 83 7.87 6.54 6.17
C TYR A 83 8.41 6.98 7.53
N ARG A 84 9.65 7.46 7.54
CA ARG A 84 10.28 8.11 8.69
C ARG A 84 9.57 9.42 9.00
N GLN A 85 9.60 9.85 10.26
CA GLN A 85 9.06 11.16 10.66
C GLN A 85 9.69 12.30 9.87
N GLY A 86 11.02 12.27 9.66
CA GLY A 86 11.72 13.29 8.86
C GLY A 86 11.21 13.39 7.42
N THR A 87 10.80 12.26 6.82
CA THR A 87 10.18 12.24 5.50
C THR A 87 8.81 12.93 5.54
N HIS A 88 7.97 12.62 6.53
CA HIS A 88 6.69 13.31 6.70
C HIS A 88 6.86 14.82 6.91
N ASP A 89 7.83 15.22 7.73
CA ASP A 89 8.17 16.62 7.99
C ASP A 89 8.56 17.36 6.70
N GLN A 90 9.41 16.75 5.86
CA GLN A 90 9.82 17.31 4.57
C GLN A 90 8.67 17.37 3.56
N MET A 91 7.84 16.33 3.50
CA MET A 91 6.66 16.33 2.64
C MET A 91 5.64 17.39 3.07
N ALA A 92 5.43 17.56 4.38
CA ALA A 92 4.58 18.62 4.90
C ALA A 92 5.13 20.01 4.56
N ALA A 93 6.44 20.23 4.73
CA ALA A 93 7.10 21.47 4.36
C ALA A 93 6.89 21.82 2.87
N ARG A 94 7.02 20.83 1.99
CA ARG A 94 6.97 21.01 0.53
C ARG A 94 5.55 21.12 -0.05
N TYR A 95 4.58 20.43 0.53
CA TYR A 95 3.29 20.19 -0.12
C TYR A 95 2.07 20.60 0.71
N THR A 96 2.26 21.44 1.73
CA THR A 96 1.15 22.04 2.48
C THR A 96 1.22 23.56 2.43
N ASP A 97 0.07 24.22 2.48
CA ASP A 97 0.03 25.69 2.53
C ASP A 97 0.79 26.23 3.75
N GLU A 98 0.66 25.55 4.88
CA GLU A 98 1.30 25.90 6.13
C GLU A 98 2.82 25.72 6.06
N GLY A 99 3.29 24.62 5.48
CA GLY A 99 4.71 24.34 5.28
C GLY A 99 5.37 25.35 4.33
N GLN A 100 4.70 25.66 3.22
CA GLN A 100 5.16 26.68 2.25
C GLN A 100 5.22 28.07 2.89
N ARG A 101 4.21 28.44 3.69
CA ARG A 101 4.20 29.72 4.41
C ARG A 101 5.25 29.80 5.51
N ALA A 102 5.54 28.69 6.19
CA ALA A 102 6.56 28.62 7.23
C ALA A 102 7.99 28.54 6.68
N GLY A 103 8.16 28.16 5.41
CA GLY A 103 9.48 27.90 4.82
C GLY A 103 10.16 26.64 5.40
N GLY A 104 9.39 25.70 5.94
CA GLY A 104 9.90 24.56 6.69
C GLY A 104 8.80 23.69 7.30
N VAL A 105 9.15 22.92 8.32
CA VAL A 105 8.18 22.06 9.03
C VAL A 105 7.13 22.95 9.70
N PRO A 106 5.83 22.78 9.40
CA PRO A 106 4.78 23.62 9.97
C PRO A 106 4.64 23.38 11.47
N VAL A 107 4.71 24.46 12.25
CA VAL A 107 4.59 24.46 13.72
C VAL A 107 3.53 25.47 14.18
N ASP A 108 2.94 25.19 15.35
CA ASP A 108 1.99 26.08 16.02
C ASP A 108 2.71 27.23 16.75
N ALA A 109 1.94 28.09 17.42
CA ALA A 109 2.46 29.23 18.17
C ALA A 109 3.39 28.84 19.34
N GLN A 110 3.35 27.58 19.78
CA GLN A 110 4.22 27.04 20.83
C GLN A 110 5.45 26.31 20.25
N GLY A 111 5.64 26.35 18.93
CA GLY A 111 6.74 25.67 18.24
C GLY A 111 6.55 24.15 18.14
N ARG A 112 5.34 23.63 18.40
CA ARG A 112 5.04 22.20 18.25
C ARG A 112 4.59 21.92 16.83
N ARG A 113 4.95 20.75 16.29
CA ARG A 113 4.49 20.33 14.96
C ARG A 113 2.97 20.38 14.88
N ILE A 114 2.44 21.01 13.82
CA ILE A 114 1.01 20.94 13.52
C ILE A 114 0.71 19.51 13.03
N PRO A 115 -0.30 18.82 13.57
CA PRO A 115 -0.66 17.48 13.13
C PRO A 115 -1.00 17.44 11.64
N PRO A 116 -0.58 16.41 10.89
CA PRO A 116 -0.73 16.38 9.44
C PRO A 116 -2.19 16.42 8.96
N GLU A 117 -3.15 15.95 9.77
CA GLU A 117 -4.59 16.05 9.52
C GLU A 117 -5.15 17.48 9.58
N GLN A 118 -4.42 18.40 10.20
CA GLN A 118 -4.77 19.82 10.28
C GLN A 118 -4.12 20.65 9.17
N LEU A 119 -3.27 20.03 8.34
CA LEU A 119 -2.57 20.70 7.25
C LEU A 119 -3.37 20.69 5.96
N THR A 120 -3.14 21.72 5.13
CA THR A 120 -3.77 21.85 3.82
C THR A 120 -2.87 21.25 2.75
N TRP A 121 -2.97 19.93 2.57
CA TRP A 121 -2.19 19.18 1.58
C TRP A 121 -2.59 19.47 0.13
N ARG A 122 -1.58 19.60 -0.72
CA ARG A 122 -1.73 19.77 -2.17
C ARG A 122 -0.90 18.75 -2.94
N ASP A 123 -1.40 18.31 -4.08
CA ASP A 123 -0.57 17.62 -5.06
C ASP A 123 0.36 18.59 -5.80
N GLU A 124 1.22 18.05 -6.67
CA GLU A 124 2.10 18.85 -7.53
C GLU A 124 1.37 19.81 -8.48
N GLN A 125 0.08 19.58 -8.75
CA GLN A 125 -0.74 20.47 -9.56
C GLN A 125 -1.44 21.55 -8.71
N GLY A 126 -1.16 21.60 -7.40
CA GLY A 126 -1.77 22.54 -6.46
C GLY A 126 -3.19 22.17 -6.03
N ARG A 127 -3.69 20.99 -6.44
CA ARG A 127 -5.04 20.53 -6.09
C ARG A 127 -5.05 20.00 -4.67
N ARG A 128 -6.09 20.33 -3.91
CA ARG A 128 -6.23 19.88 -2.53
C ARG A 128 -6.41 18.36 -2.44
N ILE A 129 -5.67 17.74 -1.52
CA ILE A 129 -5.79 16.32 -1.15
C ILE A 129 -6.39 16.26 0.26
N PRO A 130 -7.60 15.67 0.43
CA PRO A 130 -8.11 15.37 1.77
C PRO A 130 -7.15 14.43 2.52
N TYR A 131 -6.88 14.70 3.80
CA TYR A 131 -5.86 13.95 4.55
C TYR A 131 -6.19 12.44 4.65
N ASP A 132 -7.47 12.09 4.79
CA ASP A 132 -7.96 10.71 4.78
C ASP A 132 -7.73 9.98 3.44
N GLN A 133 -7.38 10.72 2.38
CA GLN A 133 -7.05 10.21 1.06
C GLN A 133 -5.56 10.38 0.73
N LEU A 134 -4.78 11.01 1.61
CA LEU A 134 -3.37 11.31 1.37
C LEU A 134 -2.54 10.03 1.33
N THR A 135 -1.79 9.86 0.25
CA THR A 135 -0.71 8.89 0.14
C THR A 135 0.51 9.56 -0.46
N TYR A 136 1.68 8.94 -0.30
CA TYR A 136 2.86 9.32 -1.07
C TYR A 136 3.12 8.28 -2.14
N ASP A 137 3.31 8.75 -3.36
CA ASP A 137 3.69 7.95 -4.52
C ASP A 137 5.17 8.16 -4.84
N HIS A 138 5.87 7.08 -5.15
CA HIS A 138 7.29 7.13 -5.50
C HIS A 138 7.51 7.51 -6.96
N ARG A 139 8.49 8.38 -7.19
CA ARG A 139 9.02 8.74 -8.50
C ARG A 139 10.55 8.55 -8.53
N PRO A 140 11.08 7.59 -9.30
CA PRO A 140 10.37 6.60 -10.11
C PRO A 140 9.57 5.61 -9.23
N PRO A 141 8.58 4.87 -9.79
CA PRO A 141 7.84 3.86 -9.04
C PRO A 141 8.77 2.83 -8.40
N VAL A 142 8.36 2.29 -7.24
CA VAL A 142 9.19 1.35 -6.46
C VAL A 142 9.64 0.13 -7.28
N VAL A 143 8.78 -0.42 -8.14
CA VAL A 143 9.12 -1.55 -9.02
C VAL A 143 10.21 -1.20 -10.03
N GLU A 144 10.24 0.05 -10.50
CA GLU A 144 11.25 0.52 -11.44
C GLU A 144 12.59 0.70 -10.74
N HIS A 145 12.60 1.35 -9.56
CA HIS A 145 13.81 1.45 -8.75
C HIS A 145 14.36 0.07 -8.38
N TRP A 146 13.50 -0.87 -8.00
CA TRP A 146 13.91 -2.25 -7.74
C TRP A 146 14.64 -2.87 -8.94
N ASN A 147 14.05 -2.77 -10.13
CA ASN A 147 14.59 -3.39 -11.33
C ASN A 147 15.87 -2.73 -11.84
N SER A 148 15.99 -1.41 -11.70
CA SER A 148 17.12 -0.63 -12.22
C SER A 148 18.34 -0.61 -11.28
N GLY A 149 18.13 -0.69 -9.96
CA GLY A 149 19.24 -0.63 -9.00
C GLY A 149 18.98 -1.30 -7.66
N GLY A 150 17.75 -1.20 -7.12
CA GLY A 150 17.40 -1.66 -5.78
C GLY A 150 17.69 -3.15 -5.53
N ARG A 151 17.51 -4.01 -6.53
CA ARG A 151 17.83 -5.45 -6.44
C ARG A 151 19.32 -5.76 -6.31
N ASN A 152 20.18 -4.78 -6.52
CA ASN A 152 21.63 -4.84 -6.38
C ASN A 152 22.13 -3.95 -5.23
N ALA A 153 21.24 -3.48 -4.36
CA ALA A 153 21.57 -2.58 -3.26
C ALA A 153 21.30 -3.22 -1.90
N SER A 154 21.95 -2.71 -0.85
CA SER A 154 21.70 -3.19 0.51
C SER A 154 20.29 -2.81 0.98
N ARG A 155 19.79 -3.47 2.02
CA ARG A 155 18.52 -3.05 2.66
C ARG A 155 18.58 -1.60 3.14
N ALA A 156 19.70 -1.18 3.71
CA ALA A 156 19.86 0.20 4.19
C ALA A 156 19.67 1.21 3.04
N ASP A 157 20.33 0.98 1.91
CA ASP A 157 20.22 1.85 0.73
C ASP A 157 18.78 1.90 0.20
N ARG A 158 18.09 0.75 0.15
CA ARG A 158 16.68 0.70 -0.27
C ARG A 158 15.77 1.46 0.68
N ILE A 159 16.01 1.37 1.99
CA ILE A 159 15.25 2.10 3.01
C ILE A 159 15.49 3.61 2.87
N ASP A 160 16.73 4.02 2.65
CA ASP A 160 17.07 5.43 2.48
C ASP A 160 16.44 6.00 1.21
N TRP A 161 16.56 5.31 0.08
CA TRP A 161 15.86 5.69 -1.15
C TRP A 161 14.35 5.80 -0.95
N TYR A 162 13.74 4.85 -0.24
CA TYR A 162 12.30 4.81 -0.01
C TYR A 162 11.80 6.00 0.83
N ASN A 163 12.65 6.50 1.73
CA ASN A 163 12.34 7.61 2.64
C ASN A 163 12.82 8.97 2.13
N ASP A 164 13.43 9.02 0.95
CA ASP A 164 13.90 10.26 0.36
C ASP A 164 12.71 11.10 -0.16
N PRO A 165 12.45 12.29 0.39
CA PRO A 165 11.36 13.14 -0.05
C PRO A 165 11.51 13.65 -1.50
N ASP A 166 12.71 13.59 -2.09
CA ASP A 166 12.93 13.95 -3.50
C ASP A 166 12.35 12.90 -4.46
N HIS A 167 12.17 11.66 -3.99
CA HIS A 167 11.52 10.59 -4.73
C HIS A 167 10.03 10.47 -4.42
N LEU A 168 9.43 11.43 -3.71
CA LEU A 168 8.05 11.34 -3.26
C LEU A 168 7.20 12.51 -3.76
N ARG A 169 5.96 12.18 -4.09
CA ARG A 169 4.88 13.16 -4.31
C ARG A 169 3.65 12.80 -3.49
N PRO A 170 2.90 13.76 -2.97
CA PRO A 170 1.60 13.48 -2.41
C PRO A 170 0.58 13.27 -3.54
N MET A 171 -0.28 12.28 -3.35
CA MET A 171 -1.31 11.89 -4.31
C MET A 171 -2.48 11.24 -3.57
N ARG A 172 -3.68 11.31 -4.13
CA ARG A 172 -4.82 10.58 -3.55
C ARG A 172 -4.60 9.07 -3.66
N GLY A 173 -5.00 8.31 -2.64
CA GLY A 173 -4.84 6.85 -2.64
C GLY A 173 -5.48 6.16 -3.85
N SER A 174 -6.61 6.67 -4.35
CA SER A 174 -7.25 6.14 -5.57
C SER A 174 -6.43 6.40 -6.84
N GLU A 175 -5.82 7.58 -6.97
CA GLU A 175 -4.93 7.92 -8.08
C GLU A 175 -3.63 7.11 -8.02
N ASN A 176 -3.05 6.95 -6.82
CA ASN A 176 -1.85 6.16 -6.59
C ASN A 176 -2.08 4.68 -6.94
N SER A 177 -3.18 4.10 -6.45
CA SER A 177 -3.58 2.73 -6.80
C SER A 177 -3.79 2.56 -8.32
N ALA A 178 -4.48 3.51 -8.97
CA ALA A 178 -4.68 3.48 -10.42
C ALA A 178 -3.37 3.65 -11.20
N ALA A 179 -2.44 4.48 -10.73
CA ALA A 179 -1.12 4.64 -11.33
C ALA A 179 -0.32 3.33 -11.25
N GLY A 180 -0.28 2.69 -10.07
CA GLY A 180 0.33 1.38 -9.87
C GLY A 180 -0.29 0.29 -10.74
N GLY A 181 -1.62 0.25 -10.85
CA GLY A 181 -2.34 -0.72 -11.68
C GLY A 181 -2.09 -0.60 -13.20
N ARG A 182 -1.62 0.58 -13.66
CA ARG A 182 -1.22 0.80 -15.06
C ARG A 182 0.21 0.35 -15.35
N LEU A 183 1.03 0.11 -14.31
CA LEU A 183 2.40 -0.36 -14.48
C LEU A 183 2.39 -1.80 -14.98
N ARG A 184 3.06 -2.02 -16.11
CA ARG A 184 3.28 -3.36 -16.69
C ARG A 184 4.50 -4.07 -16.10
N GLN A 185 5.37 -3.32 -15.43
CA GLN A 185 6.58 -3.87 -14.83
C GLN A 185 6.23 -4.84 -13.71
N ARG A 186 7.10 -5.83 -13.53
CA ARG A 186 7.08 -6.78 -12.41
C ARG A 186 8.43 -6.69 -11.71
N TYR A 187 8.43 -7.03 -10.43
CA TYR A 187 9.66 -7.11 -9.66
C TYR A 187 10.52 -8.24 -10.22
N SER A 188 11.76 -7.94 -10.60
CA SER A 188 12.77 -8.95 -10.85
C SER A 188 12.90 -9.85 -9.62
N GLN A 189 12.96 -11.15 -9.83
CA GLN A 189 13.17 -12.10 -8.74
C GLN A 189 14.68 -12.30 -8.48
N ASP A 190 15.52 -11.95 -9.46
CA ASP A 190 16.97 -12.03 -9.35
C ASP A 190 17.56 -10.81 -8.62
N VAL A 191 18.53 -11.07 -7.74
CA VAL A 191 19.28 -10.06 -6.97
C VAL A 191 20.77 -10.09 -7.30
N GLY A 192 21.43 -8.95 -7.13
CA GLY A 192 22.86 -8.79 -7.36
C GLY A 192 23.73 -9.06 -6.14
N PRO A 193 25.07 -9.01 -6.31
CA PRO A 193 26.03 -9.39 -5.28
C PRO A 193 26.01 -8.52 -4.02
N ASN A 194 25.51 -7.28 -4.11
CA ASN A 194 25.43 -6.37 -2.96
C ASN A 194 24.03 -6.36 -2.30
N TYR A 195 23.13 -7.26 -2.71
CA TYR A 195 21.81 -7.36 -2.11
C TYR A 195 21.89 -7.89 -0.67
N SER A 196 21.15 -7.24 0.23
CA SER A 196 20.88 -7.76 1.57
C SER A 196 19.38 -7.67 1.92
N GLU A 197 18.91 -8.67 2.68
CA GLU A 197 17.51 -8.79 3.13
C GLU A 197 17.11 -7.80 4.23
#